data_AF-A0A9Q0ELM3-F1
#
_entry.id   AF-A0A9Q0ELM3-F1
#
_cell.length_a   1.000
_cell.length_b   1.000
_cell.length_c   1.000
_cell.angle_alpha   90.00
_cell.angle_beta   90.00
_cell.angle_gamma   90.00
#
_symmetry.space_group_name_H-M   'P 1'
#
loop_
_entity.id
_entity.type
_entity.pdbx_description
1 polymer ?
#
loop_
_entity_poly.entity_id
_entity_poly.type
_entity_poly.pdbx_seq_one_letter_code
_entity_poly.pdbx_strand_id
1 'polypeptide(L)'
;MVMIVFVSIAPPDVYLYARPDGDHLKLICMASGFYPTESYLTIMRDGMLLDHTDGLQSTKVRPNEDRTHQIKKWIKIDKTDMVPYTCDVNHPATIHIIQTWGDSEKNLVSPSPPEGMEKDSHLLQEQC
;
A
#
# COMPACT_ATOMS: atom_id res chain seq x y z
N MET A 1 -13.76 -33.46 19.32
CA MET A 1 -13.68 -33.13 17.88
C MET A 1 -12.98 -31.78 17.78
N VAL A 2 -11.66 -31.78 17.57
CA VAL A 2 -10.89 -30.53 17.43
C VAL A 2 -11.14 -30.05 16.01
N MET A 3 -11.88 -28.95 15.85
CA MET A 3 -11.95 -28.27 14.57
C MET A 3 -10.57 -27.65 14.32
N ILE A 4 -9.70 -28.36 13.62
CA ILE A 4 -8.51 -27.75 13.03
C ILE A 4 -9.04 -26.75 12.00
N VAL A 5 -9.20 -25.50 12.43
CA VAL A 5 -9.42 -24.39 11.52
C VAL A 5 -8.08 -24.23 10.80
N PHE A 6 -7.99 -24.68 9.55
CA PHE A 6 -6.85 -24.35 8.70
C PHE A 6 -6.90 -22.84 8.45
N VAL A 7 -6.32 -22.06 9.37
CA VAL A 7 -6.10 -20.63 9.18
C VAL A 7 -5.02 -20.51 8.10
N SER A 8 -5.45 -20.28 6.86
CA SER A 8 -4.53 -20.09 5.74
C SER A 8 -3.93 -18.69 5.84
N ILE A 9 -2.69 -18.61 6.29
CA ILE A 9 -1.88 -17.39 6.21
C ILE A 9 -1.69 -17.06 4.73
N ALA A 10 -2.06 -15.85 4.31
CA ALA A 10 -2.03 -15.41 2.92
C ALA A 10 -1.05 -14.23 2.77
N PRO A 11 -0.06 -14.30 1.87
CA PRO A 11 0.91 -13.22 1.67
C PRO A 11 0.28 -12.00 0.97
N PRO A 12 0.72 -10.78 1.29
CA PRO A 12 0.25 -9.59 0.59
C PRO A 12 0.83 -9.48 -0.82
N ASP A 13 -0.01 -9.08 -1.77
CA ASP A 13 0.43 -8.40 -2.98
C ASP A 13 0.66 -6.93 -2.67
N VAL A 14 1.84 -6.40 -3.03
CA VAL A 14 2.27 -5.04 -2.69
C VAL A 14 2.54 -4.24 -3.95
N TYR A 15 1.99 -3.03 -3.98
CA TYR A 15 2.08 -2.10 -5.10
C TYR A 15 2.54 -0.73 -4.61
N LEU A 16 3.52 -0.13 -5.28
CA LEU A 16 3.94 1.26 -5.06
C LEU A 16 3.90 2.00 -6.39
N TYR A 17 3.06 3.02 -6.47
CA TYR A 17 2.82 3.75 -7.72
C TYR A 17 2.37 5.19 -7.44
N ALA A 18 2.56 6.07 -8.42
CA ALA A 18 2.15 7.47 -8.34
C ALA A 18 0.99 7.76 -9.30
N ARG A 19 0.08 8.65 -8.89
CA ARG A 19 -0.98 9.19 -9.74
C ARG A 19 -1.03 10.72 -9.69
N PRO A 20 -1.43 11.39 -10.78
CA PRO A 20 -1.65 12.83 -10.75
C PRO A 20 -2.69 13.24 -9.69
N ASP A 21 -2.39 14.28 -8.92
CA ASP A 21 -3.30 14.90 -7.94
C ASP A 21 -3.16 16.43 -8.02
N GLY A 22 -3.84 17.00 -9.01
CA GLY A 22 -3.70 18.40 -9.40
C GLY A 22 -2.28 18.73 -9.86
N ASP A 23 -1.64 19.70 -9.20
CA ASP A 23 -0.27 20.11 -9.49
C ASP A 23 0.79 19.20 -8.88
N HIS A 24 0.39 18.17 -8.14
CA HIS A 24 1.28 17.25 -7.43
C HIS A 24 1.07 15.81 -7.91
N LEU A 25 1.82 14.88 -7.31
CA LEU A 25 1.56 13.45 -7.40
C LEU A 25 1.08 12.94 -6.04
N LYS A 26 0.19 11.94 -6.08
CA LYS A 26 -0.14 11.11 -4.93
C LYS A 26 0.60 9.79 -5.09
N LEU A 27 1.63 9.59 -4.27
CA LEU A 27 2.34 8.32 -4.20
C LEU A 27 1.58 7.40 -3.25
N ILE A 28 1.21 6.22 -3.73
CA ILE A 28 0.33 5.28 -3.05
C ILE A 28 1.08 3.96 -2.89
N CYS A 29 1.16 3.48 -1.65
CA CYS A 29 1.48 2.09 -1.38
C CYS A 29 0.22 1.32 -0.97
N MET A 30 -0.05 0.22 -1.66
CA MET A 30 -1.18 -0.66 -1.41
C MET A 30 -0.68 -2.07 -1.09
N ALA A 31 -1.19 -2.66 -0.01
CA ALA A 31 -1.09 -4.09 0.25
C ALA A 31 -2.49 -4.70 0.19
N SER A 32 -2.66 -5.84 -0.49
CA SER A 32 -3.94 -6.56 -0.61
C SER A 32 -3.72 -8.07 -0.62
N GLY A 33 -4.77 -8.87 -0.42
CA GLY A 33 -4.68 -10.33 -0.51
C GLY A 33 -4.13 -10.99 0.76
N PHE A 34 -3.94 -10.23 1.85
CA PHE A 34 -3.25 -10.72 3.03
C PHE A 34 -4.17 -11.16 4.19
N TYR A 35 -3.64 -12.10 4.96
CA TYR A 35 -4.20 -12.58 6.21
C TYR A 35 -3.07 -13.17 7.08
N PRO A 36 -2.98 -12.88 8.39
CA PRO A 36 -3.89 -12.07 9.22
C PRO A 36 -3.70 -10.56 9.05
N THR A 37 -4.51 -9.75 9.74
CA THR A 37 -4.45 -8.27 9.65
C THR A 37 -3.26 -7.63 10.35
N GLU A 38 -2.48 -8.41 11.10
CA GLU A 38 -1.27 -7.96 11.79
C GLU A 38 -0.15 -7.77 10.76
N SER A 39 -0.19 -6.64 10.05
CA SER A 39 0.83 -6.23 9.08
C SER A 39 1.25 -4.78 9.30
N TYR A 40 2.52 -4.50 9.00
CA TYR A 40 3.07 -3.16 9.07
C TYR A 40 3.45 -2.70 7.68
N LEU A 41 2.83 -1.61 7.23
CA LEU A 41 3.14 -0.96 5.95
C LEU A 41 3.82 0.37 6.25
N THR A 42 5.05 0.54 5.74
CA THR A 42 5.85 1.76 5.91
C THR A 42 6.26 2.32 4.56
N ILE A 43 6.28 3.65 4.45
CA ILE A 43 6.83 4.35 3.28
C ILE A 43 8.07 5.11 3.75
N MET A 44 9.16 4.98 3.00
CA MET A 44 10.41 5.69 3.23
C MET A 44 10.74 6.56 2.02
N ARG A 45 11.33 7.73 2.27
CA ARG A 45 11.88 8.65 1.27
C ARG A 45 13.37 8.75 1.48
N ASP A 46 14.17 8.30 0.52
CA ASP A 46 15.64 8.25 0.64
C ASP A 46 16.12 7.60 1.96
N GLY A 47 15.46 6.50 2.37
CA GLY A 47 15.72 5.79 3.62
C GLY A 47 15.15 6.43 4.89
N MET A 48 14.57 7.63 4.82
CA MET A 48 13.88 8.27 5.95
C MET A 48 12.44 7.77 6.05
N LEU A 49 12.07 7.23 7.22
CA LEU A 49 10.68 6.81 7.50
C LEU A 49 9.75 8.03 7.50
N LEU A 50 8.67 7.94 6.72
CA LEU A 50 7.63 8.96 6.68
C LEU A 50 6.52 8.64 7.68
N ASP A 51 5.99 9.68 8.32
CA ASP A 51 4.87 9.57 9.24
C ASP A 51 3.79 10.65 8.99
N HIS A 52 2.83 10.75 9.91
CA HIS A 52 1.73 11.70 9.79
C HIS A 52 2.20 13.17 9.75
N THR A 53 3.32 13.50 10.40
CA THR A 53 3.89 14.86 10.40
C THR A 53 4.48 15.23 9.04
N ASP A 54 4.94 14.24 8.27
CA ASP A 54 5.34 14.39 6.87
C ASP A 54 4.15 14.43 5.89
N GLY A 55 2.92 14.29 6.39
CA GLY A 55 1.71 14.24 5.58
C GLY A 55 1.34 12.84 5.08
N LEU A 56 1.94 11.78 5.63
CA LEU A 56 1.52 10.40 5.33
C LEU A 56 0.10 10.15 5.84
N GLN A 57 -0.74 9.61 4.96
CA GLN A 57 -2.12 9.24 5.25
C GLN A 57 -2.30 7.73 5.08
N SER A 58 -3.31 7.16 5.75
CA SER A 58 -3.60 5.73 5.72
C SER A 58 -5.10 5.46 5.72
N THR A 59 -5.55 4.48 4.94
CA THR A 59 -6.87 3.90 5.17
C THR A 59 -6.84 3.05 6.44
N LYS A 60 -8.02 2.73 6.98
CA LYS A 60 -8.18 1.55 7.83
C LYS A 60 -7.95 0.28 6.98
N VAL A 61 -7.65 -0.83 7.65
CA VAL A 61 -7.67 -2.15 7.01
C VAL A 61 -9.11 -2.44 6.57
N ARG A 62 -9.30 -2.84 5.31
CA ARG A 62 -10.61 -3.17 4.72
C ARG A 62 -10.64 -4.65 4.33
N PRO A 63 -11.77 -5.34 4.53
CA PRO A 63 -11.94 -6.71 4.08
C PRO A 63 -12.11 -6.77 2.55
N ASN A 64 -11.67 -7.88 1.96
CA ASN A 64 -11.94 -8.27 0.58
C ASN A 64 -13.04 -9.37 0.55
N GLU A 65 -13.62 -9.62 -0.62
CA GLU A 65 -14.66 -10.65 -0.81
C GLU A 65 -14.15 -12.08 -0.57
N ASP A 66 -12.85 -12.30 -0.75
CA ASP A 66 -12.15 -13.59 -0.62
C ASP A 66 -11.65 -13.89 0.81
N ARG A 67 -12.14 -13.13 1.82
CA ARG A 67 -11.74 -13.22 3.24
C ARG A 67 -10.29 -12.78 3.53
N THR A 68 -9.63 -12.14 2.57
CA THR A 68 -8.37 -11.44 2.80
C THR A 68 -8.61 -9.95 3.12
N HIS A 69 -7.54 -9.19 3.28
CA HIS A 69 -7.62 -7.77 3.62
C HIS A 69 -6.77 -6.92 2.69
N GLN A 70 -7.06 -5.62 2.71
CA GLN A 70 -6.30 -4.60 2.03
C GLN A 70 -6.10 -3.34 2.89
N ILE A 71 -4.99 -2.64 2.67
CA ILE A 71 -4.68 -1.34 3.27
C ILE A 71 -3.93 -0.47 2.25
N LYS A 72 -4.18 0.85 2.29
CA LYS A 72 -3.48 1.83 1.47
C LYS A 72 -2.86 2.90 2.37
N LYS A 73 -1.60 3.25 2.12
CA LYS A 73 -0.98 4.49 2.60
C LYS A 73 -0.62 5.37 1.43
N TRP A 74 -0.69 6.68 1.61
CA TRP A 74 -0.33 7.62 0.56
C TRP A 74 0.26 8.91 1.11
N ILE A 75 1.10 9.54 0.30
CA ILE A 75 1.68 10.85 0.56
C ILE A 75 1.61 11.70 -0.71
N LYS A 76 1.45 13.00 -0.54
CA LYS A 76 1.48 13.96 -1.63
C LYS A 76 2.92 14.43 -1.85
N ILE A 77 3.40 14.34 -3.08
CA ILE A 77 4.79 14.67 -3.45
C ILE A 77 4.81 15.62 -4.64
N ASP A 78 5.87 16.40 -4.76
CA ASP A 78 6.06 17.29 -5.91
C ASP A 78 6.38 16.50 -7.18
N LYS A 79 5.91 16.99 -8.34
CA LYS A 79 6.20 16.38 -9.65
C LYS A 79 7.69 16.42 -10.00
N THR A 80 8.43 17.34 -9.38
CA THR A 80 9.88 17.51 -9.52
C THR A 80 10.67 16.69 -8.51
N ASP A 81 10.02 15.95 -7.62
CA ASP A 81 10.73 15.11 -6.67
C ASP A 81 11.33 13.90 -7.39
N MET A 82 12.66 13.84 -7.37
CA MET A 82 13.44 12.81 -8.06
C MET A 82 14.07 11.81 -7.08
N VAL A 83 13.82 11.94 -5.77
CA VAL A 83 14.39 10.98 -4.81
C VAL A 83 13.61 9.66 -4.82
N PRO A 84 14.29 8.53 -4.57
CA PRO A 84 13.62 7.25 -4.51
C PRO A 84 12.73 7.14 -3.26
N TYR A 85 11.60 6.48 -3.45
CA TYR A 85 10.68 6.09 -2.40
C TYR A 85 10.60 4.58 -2.30
N THR A 86 10.47 4.09 -1.08
CA THR A 86 10.36 2.66 -0.78
C THR A 86 9.11 2.39 0.01
N CYS A 87 8.36 1.34 -0.33
CA CYS A 87 7.32 0.79 0.52
C CYS A 87 7.76 -0.58 1.03
N ASP A 88 7.83 -0.74 2.34
CA ASP A 88 8.13 -1.99 3.01
C ASP A 88 6.89 -2.50 3.75
N VAL A 89 6.54 -3.76 3.47
CA VAL A 89 5.43 -4.46 4.10
C VAL A 89 5.97 -5.65 4.89
N ASN A 90 5.84 -5.59 6.20
CA ASN A 90 6.10 -6.71 7.09
C ASN A 90 4.80 -7.47 7.39
N HIS A 91 4.78 -8.75 7.07
CA HIS A 91 3.64 -9.64 7.26
C HIS A 91 4.10 -11.05 7.65
N PRO A 92 3.39 -11.78 8.54
CA PRO A 92 3.78 -13.11 9.01
C PRO A 92 4.06 -14.16 7.91
N ALA A 93 3.45 -14.01 6.73
CA ALA A 93 3.65 -14.92 5.60
C ALA A 93 4.98 -14.72 4.85
N THR A 94 5.53 -13.51 4.84
CA THR A 94 6.59 -13.08 3.91
C THR A 94 7.75 -12.37 4.59
N ILE A 95 7.57 -11.94 5.85
CA ILE A 95 8.52 -11.19 6.68
C ILE A 95 8.80 -9.77 6.13
N HIS A 96 9.24 -9.61 4.88
CA HIS A 96 9.38 -8.31 4.22
C HIS A 96 9.09 -8.39 2.72
N ILE A 97 8.27 -7.46 2.21
CA ILE A 97 8.09 -7.21 0.77
C ILE A 97 8.38 -5.74 0.52
N ILE A 98 9.36 -5.47 -0.35
CA ILE A 98 9.85 -4.12 -0.65
C ILE A 98 9.51 -3.76 -2.09
N GLN A 99 8.88 -2.60 -2.27
CA GLN A 99 8.61 -1.98 -3.56
C GLN A 99 9.27 -0.60 -3.64
N THR A 100 9.83 -0.24 -4.79
CA THR A 100 10.56 1.02 -5.00
C THR A 100 9.96 1.83 -6.14
N TRP A 101 9.90 3.15 -5.97
CA TRP A 101 9.47 4.11 -7.00
C TRP A 101 10.48 5.24 -7.12
N GLY A 102 10.78 5.69 -8.33
CA GLY A 102 11.72 6.79 -8.59
C GLY A 102 13.17 6.38 -8.90
N ASP A 103 13.53 5.10 -8.76
CA ASP A 103 14.85 4.61 -9.21
C ASP A 103 14.87 4.40 -10.74
N SER A 104 15.68 5.20 -11.43
CA SER A 104 15.81 5.19 -12.90
C SER A 104 16.27 3.86 -13.49
N GLU A 105 16.84 2.94 -12.71
CA GLU A 105 17.26 1.61 -13.18
C GLU A 105 16.24 0.48 -12.95
N LYS A 106 15.10 0.71 -12.27
CA LYS A 106 14.11 -0.34 -11.97
C LYS A 106 12.64 0.02 -12.22
N ASN A 107 12.37 0.94 -13.13
CA ASN A 107 11.01 1.25 -13.61
C ASN A 107 10.28 0.09 -14.34
N LEU A 108 10.76 -1.16 -14.22
CA LEU A 108 10.20 -2.32 -14.93
C LEU A 108 9.52 -3.37 -14.05
N VAL A 109 9.52 -3.27 -12.70
CA VAL A 109 8.92 -4.34 -11.87
C VAL A 109 8.28 -3.85 -10.57
N SER A 110 7.49 -2.78 -10.59
CA SER A 110 6.38 -2.70 -9.61
C SER A 110 5.11 -3.14 -10.34
N PRO A 111 4.43 -4.20 -9.88
CA PRO A 111 3.19 -4.58 -10.53
C PRO A 111 2.20 -3.40 -10.40
N SER A 112 1.46 -3.10 -11.46
CA SER A 112 0.33 -2.19 -11.33
C SER A 112 -0.79 -2.92 -10.57
N PRO A 113 -1.52 -2.26 -9.66
CA PRO A 113 -2.71 -2.86 -9.08
C PRO A 113 -3.69 -3.30 -10.18
N PRO A 114 -4.37 -4.44 -10.03
CA PRO A 114 -5.45 -4.86 -10.92
C PRO A 114 -6.50 -3.76 -11.12
N GLU A 115 -6.91 -3.55 -12.38
CA GLU A 115 -7.94 -2.58 -12.75
C GLU A 115 -9.28 -2.98 -12.11
N GLY A 116 -9.82 -2.13 -11.22
CA GLY A 116 -11.03 -2.42 -10.44
C GLY A 116 -10.85 -2.40 -8.91
N MET A 117 -9.61 -2.47 -8.40
CA MET A 117 -9.29 -2.31 -6.96
C MET A 117 -9.28 -0.84 -6.47
N GLU A 118 -9.62 0.09 -7.35
CA GLU A 118 -9.58 1.54 -7.14
C GLU A 118 -10.98 2.18 -7.02
N LYS A 119 -11.99 1.43 -6.63
CA LYS A 119 -13.30 2.03 -6.34
C LYS A 119 -13.38 2.36 -4.85
N ASP A 120 -12.82 3.53 -4.48
CA ASP A 120 -13.38 4.39 -3.44
C ASP A 120 -12.49 5.61 -3.14
N SER A 121 -12.89 6.77 -3.67
CA SER A 121 -12.69 8.05 -2.97
C SER A 121 -13.65 9.16 -3.38
N HIS A 122 -14.77 8.86 -4.07
CA HIS A 122 -15.73 9.91 -4.46
C HIS A 122 -17.18 9.62 -4.07
N LEU A 123 -17.44 8.60 -3.24
CA LEU A 123 -18.80 8.24 -2.83
C LEU A 123 -18.99 7.92 -1.34
N LEU A 124 -18.15 8.48 -0.46
CA LEU A 124 -18.48 8.60 0.96
C LEU A 124 -18.10 10.00 1.45
N GLN A 125 -18.74 10.98 0.83
CA GLN A 125 -18.83 12.33 1.36
C GLN A 125 -20.28 12.79 1.36
N GLU A 126 -21.20 11.88 1.62
CA GLU A 126 -22.58 12.17 2.03
C GLU A 126 -22.99 11.09 3.04
N GLN A 127 -22.76 11.36 4.32
CA GLN A 127 -23.45 10.87 5.53
C GLN A 127 -22.49 11.01 6.71
N CYS A 128 -22.36 12.25 7.19
CA CYS A 128 -22.36 12.54 8.62
C CYS A 128 -23.55 13.47 8.86
#